data_AF-A0A392NYH2-F1
#
_entry.id   AF-A0A392NYH2-F1
#
_cell.length_a   1.000
_cell.length_b   1.000
_cell.length_c   1.000
_cell.angle_alpha   90.00
_cell.angle_beta   90.00
_cell.angle_gamma   90.00
#
_symmetry.space_group_name_H-M   'P 1'
#
loop_
_entity.id
_entity.type
_entity.pdbx_description
1 polymer ?
#
loop_
_entity_poly.entity_id
_entity_poly.type
_entity_poly.pdbx_seq_one_letter_code
_entity_poly.pdbx_strand_id
1 'polypeptide(L)'
;MFGCRYLAPEYFMHGIVDEKTDIFAFGVLLLELITGRRAVDSDSRQSIVIWAKPLLDSNNVKELVDPRLQGKYDPIEMKRAMEIASLCVHHSSSKRPFMKQ
;
A
#
# COMPACT_ATOMS: atom_id res chain seq x y z
N MET A 1 -16.94 12.37 -5.61
CA MET A 1 -16.88 11.56 -4.38
C MET A 1 -15.41 11.36 -4.05
N PHE A 2 -14.98 11.89 -2.91
CA PHE A 2 -13.59 12.20 -2.61
C PHE A 2 -12.74 10.92 -2.46
N GLY A 3 -11.77 10.73 -3.36
CA GLY A 3 -10.77 9.68 -3.24
C GLY A 3 -9.75 10.07 -2.16
N CYS A 4 -10.04 9.73 -0.92
CA CYS A 4 -9.13 9.99 0.17
C CYS A 4 -7.87 9.12 0.02
N ARG A 5 -6.74 9.77 -0.21
CA ARG A 5 -5.49 9.16 -0.65
C ARG A 5 -4.89 8.15 0.34
N TYR A 6 -5.25 8.25 1.62
CA TYR A 6 -4.71 7.43 2.70
C TYR A 6 -5.77 6.91 3.67
N LEU A 7 -7.06 7.06 3.35
CA LEU A 7 -8.12 6.68 4.30
C LEU A 7 -8.54 5.24 4.10
N ALA A 8 -8.56 4.51 5.22
CA ALA A 8 -9.10 3.17 5.27
C ALA A 8 -10.63 3.21 5.04
N PRO A 9 -11.21 2.22 4.35
CA PRO A 9 -12.64 2.18 4.03
C PRO A 9 -13.55 2.22 5.27
N GLU A 10 -13.09 1.66 6.40
CA GLU A 10 -13.82 1.67 7.67
C GLU A 10 -13.90 3.06 8.33
N TYR A 11 -12.92 3.93 8.10
CA TYR A 11 -12.97 5.31 8.58
C TYR A 11 -14.10 6.06 7.86
N PHE A 12 -14.25 5.84 6.55
CA PHE A 12 -15.30 6.48 5.75
C PHE A 12 -16.70 5.96 6.09
N MET A 13 -16.82 4.68 6.44
CA MET A 13 -18.12 4.04 6.71
C MET A 13 -18.60 4.22 8.15
N HIS A 14 -17.72 4.23 9.14
CA HIS A 14 -18.10 4.21 10.56
C HIS A 14 -17.49 5.35 11.39
N GLY A 15 -16.60 6.18 10.83
CA GLY A 15 -15.89 7.23 11.58
C GLY A 15 -14.93 6.68 12.64
N ILE A 16 -14.54 5.41 12.54
CA ILE A 16 -13.67 4.74 13.52
C ILE A 16 -12.23 5.19 13.25
N VAL A 17 -11.64 5.86 14.25
CA VAL A 17 -10.20 6.11 14.35
C VAL A 17 -9.61 5.01 15.20
N ASP A 18 -8.76 4.18 14.60
CA ASP A 18 -8.10 3.07 15.27
C ASP A 18 -6.66 2.96 14.74
N GLU A 19 -5.76 2.33 15.48
CA GLU A 19 -4.36 2.12 15.05
C GLU A 19 -4.30 1.46 13.66
N LYS A 20 -5.33 0.66 13.33
CA LYS A 20 -5.50 -0.01 12.05
C LYS A 20 -5.67 0.95 10.86
N THR A 21 -6.19 2.15 11.06
CA THR A 21 -6.29 3.17 10.00
C THR A 21 -4.93 3.77 9.70
N ASP A 22 -4.09 3.98 10.73
CA ASP A 22 -2.72 4.46 10.57
C ASP A 22 -1.84 3.41 9.88
N ILE A 23 -2.05 2.12 10.21
CA ILE A 23 -1.38 1.01 9.53
C ILE A 23 -1.75 0.94 8.05
N PHE A 24 -3.01 1.20 7.70
CA PHE A 24 -3.42 1.28 6.30
C PHE A 24 -2.73 2.44 5.58
N ALA A 25 -2.72 3.63 6.18
CA ALA A 25 -2.03 4.79 5.64
C ALA A 25 -0.52 4.53 5.46
N PHE A 26 0.11 3.85 6.41
CA PHE A 26 1.49 3.41 6.32
C PHE A 26 1.72 2.43 5.17
N GLY A 27 0.82 1.45 4.98
CA GLY A 27 0.89 0.53 3.85
C GLY A 27 0.80 1.23 2.49
N VAL A 28 -0.09 2.22 2.37
CA VAL A 28 -0.21 3.06 1.17
C VAL A 28 1.08 3.84 0.92
N LEU A 29 1.64 4.46 1.97
CA LEU A 29 2.90 5.20 1.88
C LEU A 29 4.07 4.28 1.46
N LEU A 30 4.13 3.07 2.02
CA LEU A 30 5.14 2.09 1.66
C LEU A 30 5.04 1.68 0.19
N LEU A 31 3.83 1.52 -0.33
CA LEU A 31 3.62 1.30 -1.77
C LEU A 31 4.05 2.50 -2.62
N GLU A 32 3.80 3.74 -2.20
CA GLU A 32 4.32 4.92 -2.91
C GLU A 32 5.84 4.93 -2.96
N LEU A 33 6.51 4.56 -1.86
CA LEU A 33 7.97 4.49 -1.80
C LEU A 33 8.54 3.39 -2.70
N ILE A 34 7.93 2.20 -2.68
CA ILE A 34 8.39 1.06 -3.49
C ILE A 34 8.18 1.33 -4.98
N THR A 35 7.01 1.86 -5.35
CA THR A 35 6.61 2.03 -6.75
C THR A 35 7.09 3.36 -7.36
N GLY A 36 7.42 4.34 -6.53
CA GLY A 36 7.69 5.70 -6.96
C GLY A 36 6.47 6.43 -7.53
N ARG A 37 5.27 5.86 -7.43
CA ARG A 37 4.00 6.42 -7.91
C ARG A 37 3.31 7.19 -6.78
N ARG A 38 2.47 8.15 -7.16
CA ARG A 38 1.59 8.85 -6.19
C ARG A 38 0.41 7.95 -5.84
N ALA A 39 -0.01 7.99 -4.58
CA ALA A 39 -1.07 7.12 -4.02
C ALA A 39 -2.43 7.34 -4.67
N VAL A 40 -2.66 8.54 -5.21
CA VAL A 40 -3.77 8.84 -6.11
C VAL A 40 -3.15 9.56 -7.30
N ASP A 41 -3.20 8.89 -8.44
CA ASP A 41 -2.85 9.49 -9.70
C ASP A 41 -4.02 10.40 -10.16
N SER A 42 -3.68 11.65 -10.47
CA SER A 42 -4.64 12.72 -10.76
C SER A 42 -5.48 12.45 -12.01
N ASP A 43 -4.96 11.65 -12.95
CA ASP A 43 -5.62 11.31 -14.21
C ASP A 43 -6.53 10.07 -14.10
N SER A 44 -6.09 9.03 -13.40
CA SER A 44 -6.84 7.77 -13.30
C SER A 44 -7.81 7.68 -12.12
N ARG A 45 -7.66 8.53 -11.08
CA ARG A 45 -8.44 8.49 -9.82
C ARG A 45 -8.47 7.12 -9.14
N GLN A 46 -7.60 6.19 -9.53
CA GLN A 46 -7.49 4.86 -8.94
C GLN A 46 -6.52 4.91 -7.76
N SER A 47 -6.92 4.27 -6.67
CA SER A 47 -6.02 4.08 -5.52
C SER A 47 -4.88 3.16 -5.91
N ILE A 48 -3.64 3.55 -5.55
CA ILE A 48 -2.45 2.72 -5.74
C ILE A 48 -2.61 1.30 -5.18
N VAL A 49 -3.42 1.14 -4.14
CA VAL A 49 -3.72 -0.16 -3.52
C VAL A 49 -4.44 -1.08 -4.51
N ILE A 50 -5.40 -0.56 -5.27
CA ILE A 50 -6.18 -1.35 -6.23
C ILE A 50 -5.28 -1.81 -7.38
N TRP A 51 -4.39 -0.93 -7.85
CA TRP A 51 -3.42 -1.24 -8.90
C TRP A 51 -2.34 -2.22 -8.42
N ALA A 52 -1.82 -2.03 -7.20
CA ALA A 52 -0.74 -2.84 -6.63
C ALA A 52 -1.21 -4.24 -6.23
N LYS A 53 -2.46 -4.42 -5.81
CA LYS A 53 -2.97 -5.70 -5.30
C LYS A 53 -2.71 -6.93 -6.21
N PRO A 54 -3.07 -6.93 -7.50
CA PRO A 54 -2.76 -8.08 -8.37
C PRO A 54 -1.25 -8.29 -8.57
N LEU A 55 -0.44 -7.23 -8.48
CA LEU A 55 1.03 -7.31 -8.60
C LEU A 55 1.68 -7.86 -7.33
N LEU A 56 1.12 -7.54 -6.16
CA LEU A 56 1.49 -8.12 -4.88
C LEU A 56 1.12 -9.62 -4.82
N ASP A 57 -0.09 -9.98 -5.29
CA ASP A 57 -0.56 -11.37 -5.31
C ASP A 57 0.24 -12.25 -6.29
N SER A 58 0.68 -11.68 -7.41
CA SER A 58 1.55 -12.35 -8.39
C SER A 58 3.05 -12.29 -8.03
N ASN A 59 3.40 -11.62 -6.93
CA ASN A 59 4.77 -11.39 -6.47
C ASN A 59 5.68 -10.79 -7.58
N ASN A 60 5.12 -9.93 -8.44
CA ASN A 60 5.82 -9.34 -9.57
C ASN A 60 6.59 -8.09 -9.15
N VAL A 61 7.76 -8.29 -8.54
CA VAL A 61 8.64 -7.21 -8.04
C VAL A 61 9.06 -6.25 -9.16
N LYS A 62 9.31 -6.76 -10.38
CA LYS A 62 9.85 -5.93 -11.47
C LYS A 62 8.88 -4.88 -11.98
N GLU A 63 7.59 -5.19 -12.00
CA GLU A 63 6.55 -4.23 -12.41
C GLU A 63 6.10 -3.32 -11.28
N LEU A 64 6.21 -3.80 -10.04
CA LEU A 64 5.83 -3.02 -8.86
C LEU A 64 6.89 -1.97 -8.50
N VAL A 65 8.17 -2.30 -8.61
CA VAL A 65 9.26 -1.44 -8.16
C VAL A 65 9.49 -0.26 -9.11
N ASP A 66 9.81 0.90 -8.53
CA ASP A 66 10.15 2.11 -9.27
C ASP A 66 11.27 1.87 -10.30
N PRO A 67 11.02 2.08 -11.61
CA PRO A 67 12.02 1.97 -12.65
C PRO A 67 13.25 2.85 -12.41
N ARG A 68 13.11 3.97 -11.68
CA ARG A 68 14.21 4.90 -11.33
C ARG A 68 15.22 4.28 -10.37
N LEU A 69 14.84 3.24 -9.61
CA LEU A 69 15.78 2.52 -8.76
C LEU A 69 16.78 1.70 -9.60
N GLN A 70 16.48 1.37 -10.86
CA GLN A 70 17.39 0.68 -11.79
C GLN A 70 18.02 -0.60 -11.19
N GLY A 71 17.26 -1.34 -10.37
CA GLY A 71 17.75 -2.54 -9.70
C GLY A 71 18.70 -2.30 -8.53
N LYS A 72 18.88 -1.05 -8.08
CA LYS A 72 19.71 -0.68 -6.93
C LYS A 72 18.95 -0.85 -5.61
N TYR A 73 18.48 -2.05 -5.35
CA TYR A 73 17.83 -2.43 -4.10
C TYR A 73 18.12 -3.90 -3.80
N ASP A 74 18.06 -4.26 -2.52
CA ASP A 74 18.16 -5.66 -2.14
C ASP A 74 16.82 -6.37 -2.47
N PRO A 75 16.84 -7.42 -3.30
CA PRO A 75 15.61 -8.11 -3.73
C PRO A 75 14.90 -8.84 -2.58
N ILE A 76 15.63 -9.26 -1.54
CA ILE A 76 15.07 -9.91 -0.36
C ILE A 76 14.33 -8.89 0.49
N GLU A 77 14.97 -7.75 0.77
CA GLU A 77 14.36 -6.67 1.54
C GLU A 77 13.18 -6.04 0.80
N MET A 78 13.27 -5.90 -0.52
CA MET A 78 12.16 -5.42 -1.34
C MET A 78 10.96 -6.36 -1.29
N LYS A 79 11.20 -7.67 -1.37
CA LYS A 79 10.13 -8.66 -1.26
C LYS A 79 9.46 -8.61 0.12
N ARG A 80 10.24 -8.51 1.20
CA ARG A 80 9.72 -8.34 2.56
C ARG A 80 8.89 -7.06 2.70
N ALA A 81 9.38 -5.95 2.15
CA ALA A 81 8.66 -4.68 2.17
C ALA A 81 7.33 -4.78 1.40
N MET A 82 7.30 -5.48 0.27
CA MET A 82 6.06 -5.77 -0.48
C MET A 82 5.08 -6.63 0.31
N GLU A 83 5.56 -7.68 0.98
CA GLU A 83 4.72 -8.54 1.84
C GLU A 83 4.11 -7.73 3.00
N ILE A 84 4.91 -6.91 3.68
CA ILE A 84 4.44 -6.02 4.75
C ILE A 84 3.42 -5.02 4.19
N ALA A 85 3.70 -4.40 3.05
CA ALA A 85 2.78 -3.47 2.40
C ALA A 85 1.42 -4.13 2.10
N SER A 86 1.44 -5.36 1.56
CA SER A 86 0.24 -6.16 1.26
C SER A 86 -0.61 -6.43 2.50
N LEU A 87 0.04 -6.79 3.62
CA LEU A 87 -0.63 -7.02 4.91
C LEU A 87 -1.23 -5.73 5.47
N CYS A 88 -0.51 -4.61 5.37
CA CYS A 88 -0.96 -3.31 5.89
C CYS A 88 -2.16 -2.75 5.11
N VAL A 89 -2.19 -2.91 3.78
CA VAL A 89 -3.31 -2.43 2.93
C VAL A 89 -4.46 -3.43 2.80
N HIS A 90 -4.48 -4.47 3.63
CA HIS A 90 -5.51 -5.49 3.59
C HIS A 90 -6.91 -4.90 3.88
N HIS A 91 -7.93 -5.37 3.15
CA HIS A 91 -9.29 -4.80 3.24
C HIS A 91 -9.91 -4.96 4.64
N SER A 92 -9.62 -6.06 5.30
CA SER A 92 -10.05 -6.34 6.68
C SER A 92 -9.03 -5.78 7.67
N SER A 93 -9.47 -4.83 8.50
CA SER A 93 -8.67 -4.24 9.58
C SER A 93 -8.15 -5.29 10.58
N SER A 94 -8.91 -6.34 10.83
CA SER A 94 -8.56 -7.45 11.74
C SER A 94 -7.37 -8.27 11.27
N LYS A 95 -7.10 -8.31 9.96
CA LYS A 95 -5.94 -9.02 9.38
C LYS A 95 -4.69 -8.14 9.27
N ARG A 96 -4.82 -6.84 9.50
CA ARG A 96 -3.67 -5.92 9.45
C ARG A 96 -2.80 -6.15 10.70
N PRO A 97 -1.47 -6.08 10.57
CA PRO A 97 -0.55 -6.20 11.69
C PRO A 97 -0.75 -5.08 12.73
N PHE A 98 -0.08 -5.15 13.87
CA PHE A 98 0.07 -4.01 14.80
C PHE A 98 1.37 -3.27 14.49
N MET A 99 1.44 -1.96 14.75
CA MET A 99 2.64 -1.17 14.42
C MET A 99 3.87 -1.60 15.24
N LYS A 100 3.67 -2.29 16.37
CA LYS A 100 4.72 -2.83 17.24
C LYS A 100 5.24 -4.23 16.86
N GLN A 101 4.85 -4.78 15.71
CA GLN A 101 5.42 -6.04 15.21
C GLN A 101 6.84 -5.87 14.71
#